data_AF-A0A0Q6RR98-F1
#
_entry.id   AF-A0A0Q6RR98-F1
#
_cell.length_a   1.000
_cell.length_b   1.000
_cell.length_c   1.000
_cell.angle_alpha   90.00
_cell.angle_beta   90.00
_cell.angle_gamma   90.00
#
_symmetry.space_group_name_H-M   'P 1'
#
loop_
_entity.id
_entity.type
_entity.pdbx_description
1 polymer ?
#
loop_
_entity_poly.entity_id
_entity_poly.type
_entity_poly.pdbx_seq_one_letter_code
_entity_poly.pdbx_strand_id
1 'polypeptide(L)'
;MPEKNHTQSVKLALTAKARSDQSVARIQSFKLQLADKLRKGILSQSDADQLGLASFCRQAGVGENFLNGPLYKDSLKNDIKLFIARIKASYIEKQKEGHSRLSAEHTQADTEVALNRLKDMLHAARIQLHAKRQIIKSLSQRNSPTVVSLKPKAPP
;
A
#
# COMPACT_ATOMS: atom_id res chain seq x y z
N MET A 1 -7.25 -53.42 -13.28
CA MET A 1 -6.79 -52.45 -12.25
C MET A 1 -6.86 -50.99 -12.79
N PRO A 2 -8.05 -50.38 -12.94
CA PRO A 2 -8.18 -49.01 -13.46
C PRO A 2 -8.36 -47.92 -12.38
N GLU A 3 -8.61 -48.27 -11.12
CA GLU A 3 -9.05 -47.31 -10.09
C GLU A 3 -7.98 -46.31 -9.62
N LYS A 4 -6.68 -46.68 -9.69
CA LYS A 4 -5.57 -45.82 -9.24
C LYS A 4 -5.37 -44.57 -10.12
N ASN A 5 -5.66 -44.66 -11.42
CA ASN A 5 -5.52 -43.55 -12.36
C ASN A 5 -6.65 -42.52 -12.20
N HIS A 6 -7.85 -42.99 -11.85
CA HIS A 6 -9.01 -42.10 -11.68
C HIS A 6 -8.86 -41.22 -10.43
N THR A 7 -8.39 -41.79 -9.32
CA THR A 7 -8.15 -41.02 -8.08
C THR A 7 -7.02 -39.99 -8.21
N GLN A 8 -5.96 -40.28 -8.98
CA GLN A 8 -4.90 -39.30 -9.26
C GLN A 8 -5.38 -38.16 -10.16
N SER A 9 -6.17 -38.46 -11.21
CA SER A 9 -6.76 -37.45 -12.09
C SER A 9 -7.69 -36.49 -11.32
N VAL A 10 -8.53 -37.02 -10.42
CA VAL A 10 -9.41 -36.21 -9.57
C VAL A 10 -8.63 -35.31 -8.61
N LYS A 11 -7.55 -35.81 -7.98
CA LYS A 11 -6.68 -35.00 -7.10
C LYS A 11 -5.97 -33.88 -7.87
N LEU A 12 -5.53 -34.14 -9.10
CA LEU A 12 -4.94 -33.13 -9.97
C LEU A 12 -5.96 -32.07 -10.40
N ALA A 13 -7.19 -32.47 -10.72
CA ALA A 13 -8.27 -31.54 -11.06
C ALA A 13 -8.66 -30.63 -9.87
N LEU A 14 -8.74 -31.19 -8.66
CA LEU A 14 -9.04 -30.43 -7.44
C LEU A 14 -7.93 -29.43 -7.10
N THR A 15 -6.66 -29.83 -7.22
CA THR A 15 -5.53 -28.92 -6.97
C THR A 15 -5.42 -27.82 -8.04
N ALA A 16 -5.71 -28.13 -9.30
CA ALA A 16 -5.79 -27.14 -10.38
C ALA A 16 -6.92 -26.12 -10.13
N LYS A 17 -8.10 -26.57 -9.69
CA LYS A 17 -9.22 -25.70 -9.35
C LYS A 17 -8.89 -24.77 -8.17
N ALA A 18 -8.34 -25.33 -7.08
CA ALA A 18 -7.94 -24.54 -5.91
C ALA A 18 -6.87 -23.47 -6.24
N ARG A 19 -5.91 -23.79 -7.10
CA ARG A 19 -4.91 -22.81 -7.60
C ARG A 19 -5.58 -21.70 -8.40
N SER A 20 -6.54 -22.05 -9.24
CA SER A 20 -7.30 -21.10 -10.06
C SER A 20 -8.15 -20.16 -9.20
N ASP A 21 -8.85 -20.69 -8.20
CA ASP A 21 -9.67 -19.91 -7.26
C ASP A 21 -8.79 -18.95 -6.43
N GLN A 22 -7.60 -19.40 -6.01
CA GLN A 22 -6.64 -18.53 -5.32
C GLN A 22 -6.13 -17.41 -6.23
N SER A 23 -5.87 -17.68 -7.51
CA SER A 23 -5.48 -16.65 -8.48
C SER A 23 -6.58 -15.63 -8.71
N VAL A 24 -7.85 -16.05 -8.80
CA VAL A 24 -9.00 -15.13 -8.91
C VAL A 24 -9.13 -14.27 -7.65
N ALA A 25 -8.98 -14.85 -6.46
CA ALA A 25 -9.02 -14.10 -5.21
C ALA A 25 -7.93 -13.02 -5.13
N ARG A 26 -6.71 -13.32 -5.60
CA ARG A 26 -5.61 -12.33 -5.69
C ARG A 26 -5.90 -11.18 -6.65
N ILE A 27 -6.51 -11.50 -7.79
CA ILE A 27 -6.95 -10.49 -8.77
C ILE A 27 -8.00 -9.56 -8.15
N GLN A 28 -8.98 -10.11 -7.43
CA GLN A 28 -10.02 -9.33 -6.78
C GLN A 28 -9.47 -8.48 -5.62
N SER A 29 -8.58 -9.02 -4.80
CA SER A 29 -7.94 -8.25 -3.72
C SER A 29 -7.11 -7.10 -4.28
N PHE A 30 -6.38 -7.32 -5.38
CA PHE A 30 -5.63 -6.26 -6.05
C PHE A 30 -6.55 -5.19 -6.66
N LYS A 31 -7.70 -5.58 -7.24
CA LYS A 31 -8.74 -4.65 -7.70
C LYS A 31 -9.23 -3.73 -6.58
N LEU A 32 -9.49 -4.30 -5.38
CA LEU A 32 -9.91 -3.54 -4.20
C LEU A 32 -8.81 -2.59 -3.71
N GLN A 33 -7.56 -3.04 -3.68
CA GLN A 33 -6.42 -2.19 -3.29
C GLN A 33 -6.24 -1.00 -4.23
N LEU A 34 -6.37 -1.21 -5.53
CA LEU A 34 -6.30 -0.12 -6.52
C LEU A 34 -7.48 0.85 -6.38
N ALA A 35 -8.69 0.35 -6.16
CA ALA A 35 -9.85 1.20 -5.90
C ALA A 35 -9.66 2.07 -4.65
N ASP A 36 -9.09 1.50 -3.58
CA ASP A 36 -8.80 2.25 -2.35
C ASP A 36 -7.70 3.30 -2.55
N LYS A 37 -6.64 2.97 -3.30
CA LYS A 37 -5.58 3.93 -3.67
C LYS A 37 -6.12 5.07 -4.52
N LEU A 38 -7.04 4.79 -5.45
CA LEU A 38 -7.71 5.80 -6.27
C LEU A 38 -8.57 6.72 -5.39
N ARG A 39 -9.37 6.17 -4.49
CA ARG A 39 -10.21 6.93 -3.55
C ARG A 39 -9.39 7.82 -2.63
N LYS A 40 -8.24 7.33 -2.15
CA LYS A 40 -7.32 8.09 -1.30
C LYS A 40 -6.50 9.13 -2.06
N GLY A 41 -6.58 9.18 -3.39
CA GLY A 41 -5.81 10.11 -4.22
C GLY A 41 -4.30 9.83 -4.24
N ILE A 42 -3.88 8.64 -3.82
CA ILE A 42 -2.46 8.25 -3.74
C ILE A 42 -1.96 7.73 -5.09
N LEU A 43 -2.85 7.18 -5.89
CA LEU A 43 -2.50 6.66 -7.21
C LEU A 43 -2.08 7.83 -8.12
N SER A 44 -0.88 7.75 -8.70
CA SER A 44 -0.40 8.78 -9.63
C SER A 44 -0.99 8.54 -11.03
N GLN A 45 -1.01 9.60 -11.85
CA GLN A 45 -1.47 9.47 -13.24
C GLN A 45 -0.56 8.56 -14.07
N SER A 46 0.76 8.62 -13.84
CA SER A 46 1.71 7.71 -14.48
C SER A 46 1.43 6.24 -14.14
N ASP A 47 1.03 5.95 -12.90
CA ASP A 47 0.63 4.58 -12.50
C ASP A 47 -0.64 4.15 -13.21
N ALA A 48 -1.60 5.08 -13.39
CA ALA A 48 -2.83 4.84 -14.14
C ALA A 48 -2.57 4.56 -15.63
N ASP A 49 -1.62 5.25 -16.26
CA ASP A 49 -1.30 5.05 -17.67
C ASP A 49 -0.62 3.70 -17.93
N GLN A 50 0.30 3.31 -17.03
CA GLN A 50 1.01 2.03 -17.05
C GLN A 50 0.14 0.82 -16.65
N LEU A 51 -1.06 1.04 -16.12
CA LEU A 51 -2.03 -0.01 -15.87
C LEU A 51 -2.56 -0.59 -17.19
N GLY A 52 -2.14 -1.83 -17.46
CA GLY A 52 -2.59 -2.68 -18.54
C GLY A 52 -2.89 -4.09 -17.99
N LEU A 53 -3.48 -4.97 -18.80
CA LEU A 53 -3.87 -6.30 -18.33
C LEU A 53 -2.69 -7.14 -17.84
N ALA A 54 -1.58 -7.11 -18.57
CA ALA A 54 -0.38 -7.87 -18.21
C ALA A 54 0.24 -7.33 -16.91
N SER A 55 0.35 -6.01 -16.76
CA SER A 55 0.86 -5.39 -15.53
C SER A 55 -0.07 -5.62 -14.35
N PHE A 56 -1.39 -5.61 -14.56
CA PHE A 56 -2.39 -5.93 -13.54
C PHE A 56 -2.23 -7.36 -13.02
N CYS A 57 -2.13 -8.36 -13.91
CA CYS A 57 -1.90 -9.76 -13.53
C CYS A 57 -0.58 -9.93 -12.76
N ARG A 58 0.49 -9.33 -13.27
CA ARG A 58 1.83 -9.40 -12.65
C ARG A 58 1.81 -8.81 -11.24
N GLN A 59 1.19 -7.64 -11.05
CA GLN A 59 1.09 -6.97 -9.76
C GLN A 59 0.16 -7.70 -8.78
N ALA A 60 -0.85 -8.41 -9.29
CA ALA A 60 -1.68 -9.32 -8.49
C ALA A 60 -0.96 -10.64 -8.12
N GLY A 61 0.28 -10.86 -8.57
CA GLY A 61 1.03 -12.09 -8.30
C GLY A 61 0.46 -13.31 -9.04
N VAL A 62 -0.08 -13.09 -10.24
CA VAL A 62 -0.63 -14.11 -11.14
C VAL A 62 0.09 -14.05 -12.48
N GLY A 63 0.19 -15.17 -13.19
CA GLY A 63 0.82 -15.22 -14.51
C GLY A 63 0.15 -14.25 -15.49
N GLU A 64 0.95 -13.57 -16.33
CA GLU A 64 0.48 -12.52 -17.24
C GLU A 64 -0.61 -13.01 -18.22
N ASN A 65 -0.52 -14.29 -18.59
CA ASN A 65 -1.45 -14.95 -19.51
C ASN A 65 -2.65 -15.62 -18.83
N PHE A 66 -2.81 -15.50 -17.51
CA PHE A 66 -3.90 -16.16 -16.77
C PHE A 66 -5.28 -15.78 -17.32
N LEU A 67 -5.47 -14.51 -17.63
CA LEU A 67 -6.72 -13.98 -18.20
C LEU A 67 -6.97 -14.40 -19.66
N ASN A 68 -5.97 -14.96 -20.34
CA ASN A 68 -6.12 -15.46 -21.71
C ASN A 68 -6.62 -16.91 -21.75
N GLY A 69 -6.75 -17.58 -20.60
CA GLY A 69 -7.32 -18.92 -20.51
C GLY A 69 -8.82 -18.95 -20.87
N PRO A 70 -9.32 -20.07 -21.42
CA PRO A 70 -10.70 -20.18 -21.91
C PRO A 70 -11.76 -19.93 -20.83
N LEU A 71 -11.44 -20.21 -19.56
CA LEU A 71 -12.36 -19.99 -18.43
C LEU A 71 -12.61 -18.51 -18.09
N TYR A 72 -11.62 -17.64 -18.31
CA TYR A 72 -11.61 -16.27 -17.76
C TYR A 72 -11.57 -15.17 -18.82
N LYS A 73 -11.42 -15.57 -20.09
CA LYS A 73 -11.30 -14.67 -21.23
C LYS A 73 -12.53 -13.78 -21.44
N ASP A 74 -13.73 -14.30 -21.19
CA ASP A 74 -14.97 -13.58 -21.51
C ASP A 74 -15.61 -12.91 -20.29
N SER A 75 -15.33 -13.41 -19.08
CA SER A 75 -15.84 -12.85 -17.82
C SER A 75 -14.82 -11.90 -17.17
N LEU A 76 -13.79 -12.48 -16.56
CA LEU A 76 -12.84 -11.77 -15.69
C LEU A 76 -11.95 -10.79 -16.45
N LYS A 77 -11.48 -11.17 -17.64
CA LYS A 77 -10.66 -10.30 -18.49
C LYS A 77 -11.42 -9.03 -18.89
N ASN A 78 -12.71 -9.17 -19.25
CA ASN A 78 -13.55 -8.04 -19.64
C ASN A 78 -13.85 -7.13 -18.44
N ASP A 79 -14.15 -7.70 -17.27
CA ASP A 79 -14.35 -6.91 -16.04
C ASP A 79 -13.09 -6.09 -15.66
N ILE A 80 -11.90 -6.69 -15.74
CA ILE A 80 -10.64 -5.98 -15.44
C ILE A 80 -10.36 -4.89 -16.48
N LYS A 81 -10.63 -5.14 -17.78
CA LYS A 81 -10.52 -4.10 -18.82
C LYS A 81 -11.42 -2.90 -18.51
N LEU A 82 -12.68 -3.15 -18.17
CA LEU A 82 -13.63 -2.09 -17.82
C LEU A 82 -13.17 -1.34 -16.56
N PHE A 83 -12.62 -2.05 -15.58
CA PHE A 83 -12.05 -1.42 -14.38
C PHE A 83 -10.88 -0.49 -14.71
N ILE A 84 -9.91 -0.95 -15.51
CA ILE A 84 -8.77 -0.13 -15.94
C ILE A 84 -9.26 1.10 -16.73
N ALA A 85 -10.22 0.91 -17.63
CA ALA A 85 -10.81 2.01 -18.40
C ALA A 85 -11.48 3.06 -17.49
N ARG A 86 -12.20 2.63 -16.44
CA ARG A 86 -12.78 3.53 -15.44
C ARG A 86 -11.73 4.32 -14.68
N ILE A 87 -10.64 3.67 -14.25
CA ILE A 87 -9.53 4.36 -13.58
C ILE A 87 -8.99 5.47 -14.50
N LYS A 88 -8.68 5.14 -15.76
CA LYS A 88 -8.15 6.12 -16.73
C LYS A 88 -9.14 7.25 -16.99
N ALA A 89 -10.43 6.94 -17.14
CA ALA A 89 -11.48 7.94 -17.32
C ALA A 89 -11.55 8.91 -16.12
N SER A 90 -11.44 8.43 -14.89
CA SER A 90 -11.43 9.28 -13.70
C SER A 90 -10.26 10.28 -13.65
N TYR A 91 -9.12 9.97 -14.27
CA TYR A 91 -8.03 10.96 -14.42
C TYR A 91 -8.30 11.97 -15.52
N ILE A 92 -8.89 11.53 -16.65
CA ILE A 92 -9.27 12.42 -17.74
C ILE A 92 -10.33 13.42 -17.29
N GLU A 93 -11.33 12.99 -16.52
CA GLU A 93 -12.36 13.87 -15.96
C GLU A 93 -11.77 14.87 -14.97
N LYS A 94 -10.90 14.43 -14.05
CA LYS A 94 -10.18 15.34 -13.14
C LYS A 94 -9.31 16.36 -13.86
N GLN A 95 -8.68 16.00 -14.97
CA GLN A 95 -7.93 16.95 -15.80
C GLN A 95 -8.84 17.95 -16.51
N LYS A 96 -10.01 17.52 -17.00
CA LYS A 96 -11.00 18.41 -17.63
C LYS A 96 -11.62 19.37 -16.62
N GLU A 97 -11.92 18.90 -15.41
CA GLU A 97 -12.39 19.73 -14.29
C GLU A 97 -11.29 20.69 -13.79
N GLY A 98 -10.03 20.25 -13.80
CA GLY A 98 -8.86 21.07 -13.47
C GLY A 98 -8.59 22.21 -14.47
N HIS A 99 -9.05 22.10 -15.72
CA HIS A 99 -9.00 23.18 -16.70
C HIS A 99 -10.19 24.15 -16.63
N SER A 100 -11.25 23.82 -15.86
CA SER A 100 -12.43 24.68 -15.69
C SER A 100 -12.47 25.39 -14.33
N ARG A 101 -11.64 24.99 -13.36
CA ARG A 101 -11.44 25.75 -12.12
C ARG A 101 -10.29 26.74 -12.25
N LEU A 102 -10.69 27.95 -12.62
CA LEU A 102 -10.06 29.22 -12.28
C LEU A 102 -9.21 29.18 -10.99
N SER A 103 -8.05 29.85 -11.05
CA SER A 103 -7.22 30.33 -9.93
C SER A 103 -6.09 29.42 -9.41
N ALA A 104 -5.03 29.35 -10.21
CA ALA A 104 -3.70 28.89 -9.76
C ALA A 104 -3.08 29.80 -8.67
N GLU A 105 -3.64 31.01 -8.43
CA GLU A 105 -3.13 31.96 -7.43
C GLU A 105 -3.57 31.64 -5.98
N HIS A 106 -4.68 30.92 -5.76
CA HIS A 106 -5.12 30.58 -4.40
C HIS A 106 -4.47 29.31 -3.82
N THR A 107 -3.92 28.44 -4.66
CA THR A 107 -3.43 27.13 -4.20
C THR A 107 -2.06 27.22 -3.52
N GLN A 108 -1.18 28.14 -3.95
CA GLN A 108 0.14 28.29 -3.33
C GLN A 108 0.04 28.83 -1.89
N ALA A 109 -0.75 29.89 -1.68
CA ALA A 109 -0.96 30.48 -0.36
C ALA A 109 -1.54 29.46 0.64
N ASP A 110 -2.52 28.66 0.22
CA ASP A 110 -3.11 27.62 1.07
C ASP A 110 -2.13 26.50 1.40
N THR A 111 -1.26 26.12 0.46
CA THR A 111 -0.21 25.12 0.73
C THR A 111 0.87 25.65 1.67
N GLU A 112 1.27 26.92 1.55
CA GLU A 112 2.23 27.54 2.46
C GLU A 112 1.69 27.67 3.88
N VAL A 113 0.41 28.02 4.02
CA VAL A 113 -0.27 28.07 5.32
C VAL A 113 -0.33 26.67 5.95
N ALA A 114 -0.68 25.64 5.19
CA ALA A 114 -0.69 24.26 5.67
C ALA A 114 0.72 23.78 6.08
N LEU A 115 1.75 24.14 5.31
CA LEU A 115 3.14 23.81 5.59
C LEU A 115 3.63 24.49 6.88
N ASN A 116 3.29 25.77 7.08
CA ASN A 116 3.63 26.49 8.30
C ASN A 116 2.93 25.89 9.53
N ARG A 117 1.64 25.54 9.43
CA ARG A 117 0.94 24.82 10.52
C ARG A 117 1.60 23.48 10.86
N LEU A 118 2.07 22.73 9.87
CA LEU A 118 2.80 21.48 10.09
C LEU A 118 4.14 21.70 10.78
N LYS A 119 4.88 22.76 10.41
CA LYS A 119 6.12 23.13 11.10
C LYS A 119 5.86 23.48 12.57
N ASP A 120 4.80 24.23 12.85
CA ASP A 120 4.42 24.60 14.22
C ASP A 120 4.05 23.37 15.05
N MET A 121 3.27 22.44 14.48
CA MET A 121 2.95 21.16 15.13
C MET A 121 4.19 20.32 15.40
N LEU A 122 5.13 20.23 14.44
CA LEU A 122 6.39 19.54 14.61
C LEU A 122 7.23 20.17 15.73
N HIS A 123 7.28 21.49 15.78
CA HIS A 123 7.99 22.23 16.81
C HIS A 123 7.39 21.98 18.20
N ALA A 124 6.06 22.04 18.33
CA ALA A 124 5.36 21.74 19.58
C ALA A 124 5.63 20.30 20.06
N ALA A 125 5.56 19.32 19.15
CA ALA A 125 5.89 17.93 19.46
C ALA A 125 7.34 17.76 19.92
N ARG A 126 8.29 18.49 19.32
CA ARG A 126 9.71 18.47 19.71
C ARG A 126 9.92 19.03 21.12
N ILE A 127 9.24 20.12 21.48
CA ILE A 127 9.28 20.69 22.83
C ILE A 127 8.75 19.66 23.85
N GLN A 128 7.59 19.05 23.57
CA GLN A 128 7.01 18.04 24.45
C GLN A 128 7.94 16.84 24.64
N LEU A 129 8.56 16.36 23.55
CA LEU A 129 9.54 15.27 23.61
C LEU A 129 10.74 15.64 24.48
N HIS A 130 11.28 16.86 24.34
CA HIS A 130 12.39 17.33 25.15
C HIS A 130 12.01 17.42 26.63
N ALA A 131 10.83 17.98 26.95
CA ALA A 131 10.32 18.04 28.31
C ALA A 131 10.19 16.63 28.95
N LYS A 132 9.63 15.66 28.21
CA LYS A 132 9.54 14.26 28.67
C LYS A 132 10.91 13.64 28.90
N ARG A 133 11.90 13.90 28.03
CA ARG A 133 13.28 13.43 28.23
C ARG A 133 13.93 14.02 29.49
N GLN A 134 13.70 15.29 29.80
CA GLN A 134 14.20 15.90 31.04
C GLN A 134 13.57 15.28 32.28
N ILE A 135 12.26 14.99 32.23
CA ILE A 135 11.56 14.28 33.31
C ILE A 135 12.14 12.86 33.49
N ILE A 136 12.36 12.12 32.40
CA ILE A 136 12.99 10.79 32.48
C ILE A 136 14.39 10.89 33.08
N LYS A 137 15.20 11.87 32.64
CA LYS A 137 16.55 12.07 33.18
C LYS A 137 16.53 12.39 34.67
N SER A 138 15.61 13.24 35.13
CA SER A 138 15.51 13.60 36.55
C SER A 138 15.01 12.43 37.40
N LEU A 139 14.08 11.63 36.90
CA LEU A 139 13.64 10.39 37.56
C LEU A 139 14.75 9.35 37.61
N SER A 140 15.48 9.16 36.51
CA SER A 140 16.63 8.26 36.48
C SER A 140 17.71 8.71 37.46
N GLN A 141 18.03 10.00 37.56
CA GLN A 141 19.00 10.51 38.53
C GLN A 141 18.55 10.33 39.99
N ARG A 142 17.24 10.35 40.27
CA ARG A 142 16.69 10.11 41.62
C ARG A 142 16.66 8.62 42.00
N ASN A 143 16.51 7.72 41.02
CA ASN A 143 16.32 6.28 41.25
C ASN A 143 17.53 5.41 40.84
N SER A 144 18.55 5.99 40.21
CA SER A 144 19.77 5.26 39.85
C SER A 144 20.68 5.13 41.07
N PRO A 145 21.03 3.92 41.53
CA PRO A 145 22.01 3.75 42.59
C PRO A 145 23.33 4.38 42.14
N THR A 146 23.93 5.20 43.00
CA THR A 146 25.26 5.77 42.76
C THR A 146 26.24 4.62 42.60
N VAL A 147 26.66 4.33 41.37
CA VAL A 147 27.67 3.30 41.11
C VAL A 147 29.01 3.88 41.57
N VAL A 148 29.35 3.62 42.83
CA VAL A 148 30.67 3.90 43.38
C VAL A 148 31.63 2.91 42.74
N SER A 149 32.54 3.40 41.90
CA SER A 149 33.64 2.60 41.38
C SER A 149 34.48 2.13 42.56
N LEU A 150 34.40 0.84 42.89
CA LEU A 150 35.28 0.20 43.85
C LEU A 150 36.67 0.20 43.24
N LYS A 151 37.53 1.16 43.65
CA LYS A 151 38.95 1.08 43.35
C LYS A 151 39.47 -0.28 43.87
N PRO A 152 40.11 -1.10 43.03
CA PRO A 152 40.67 -2.36 43.50
C PRO A 152 41.73 -2.06 44.57
N LYS A 153 41.57 -2.69 45.73
CA LYS A 153 42.53 -2.61 46.84
C LYS A 153 43.84 -3.22 46.33
N ALA A 154 44.90 -2.41 46.26
CA ALA A 154 46.23 -2.92 45.92
C ALA A 154 46.64 -3.98 46.96
N PRO A 155 47.19 -5.13 46.53
CA PRO A 155 47.65 -6.16 47.45
C PRO A 155 48.92 -5.70 48.19
N PRO A 156 49.19 -6.29 49.37
CA PRO A 156 50.30 -5.90 50.25
C PRO A 156 51.68 -6.13 49.62
#